data_AF-A0A1A8PWU9-F1
#
_entry.id   AF-A0A1A8PWU9-F1
#
_cell.length_a   1.000
_cell.length_b   1.000
_cell.length_c   1.000
_cell.angle_alpha   90.00
_cell.angle_beta   90.00
_cell.angle_gamma   90.00
#
_symmetry.space_group_name_H-M   'P 1'
#
loop_
_entity.id
_entity.type
_entity.pdbx_description
1 polymer ?
#
loop_
_entity_poly.entity_id
_entity_poly.type
_entity_poly.pdbx_seq_one_letter_code
_entity_poly.pdbx_strand_id
1 'polypeptide(L)'
;LTKKVLEAVIDSLTLAHAVQAHCYTTRYQNIPKIRDVWNKMLKTSVEEKDLLWDSEIKLVPLLIVVVPALPRNAAVELHVTAAKDDPSKRTFHRITTEVSCGSIECQAVMSANRRCGSLSVALDVQGENLKIMDVKCVTEEVGTAFTKALKMVDAVLVPQCARVFYKSSCSLGHQIVQGLEDTFRCSVAGSSPSVALVPVLDLPDSQVLHLSCWLSV
;
A
#
# COMPACT_ATOMS: atom_id res chain seq x y z
N LEU A 1 13.38 13.83 -9.04
CA LEU A 1 13.95 12.64 -9.72
C LEU A 1 12.83 11.75 -10.25
N THR A 2 11.88 11.31 -9.42
CA THR A 2 10.77 10.43 -9.86
C THR A 2 9.91 10.99 -11.00
N LYS A 3 9.50 12.28 -10.96
CA LYS A 3 8.80 12.94 -12.09
C LYS A 3 9.61 12.80 -13.40
N LYS A 4 10.88 13.20 -13.37
CA LYS A 4 11.80 13.10 -14.52
C LYS A 4 12.01 11.66 -15.01
N VAL A 5 12.04 10.68 -14.11
CA VAL A 5 12.18 9.26 -14.48
C VAL A 5 10.91 8.75 -15.15
N LEU A 6 9.73 9.06 -14.61
CA LEU A 6 8.46 8.66 -15.24
C LEU A 6 8.32 9.26 -16.65
N GLU A 7 8.63 10.55 -16.80
CA GLU A 7 8.61 11.24 -18.09
C GLU A 7 9.62 10.64 -19.08
N ALA A 8 10.81 10.24 -18.61
CA ALA A 8 11.86 9.68 -19.47
C ALA A 8 11.62 8.22 -19.89
N VAL A 9 10.84 7.44 -19.14
CA VAL A 9 10.59 6.02 -19.43
C VAL A 9 9.51 5.85 -20.49
N ILE A 10 8.44 6.64 -20.42
CA ILE A 10 7.37 6.68 -21.42
C ILE A 10 6.91 8.13 -21.55
N ASP A 11 7.08 8.72 -22.73
CA ASP A 11 6.51 10.02 -23.07
C ASP A 11 5.02 10.02 -22.71
N SER A 12 4.60 10.94 -21.84
CA SER A 12 3.26 11.12 -21.20
C SER A 12 3.01 10.54 -19.80
N LEU A 13 3.92 9.75 -19.21
CA LEU A 13 3.74 9.31 -17.82
C LEU A 13 4.12 10.41 -16.82
N THR A 14 3.15 10.75 -15.98
CA THR A 14 3.28 11.69 -14.84
C THR A 14 3.04 10.98 -13.51
N LEU A 15 3.25 11.67 -12.39
CA LEU A 15 2.99 11.10 -11.06
C LEU A 15 1.51 10.73 -10.84
N ALA A 16 0.57 11.36 -11.56
CA ALA A 16 -0.84 10.99 -11.55
C ALA A 16 -1.07 9.54 -12.02
N HIS A 17 -0.13 8.97 -12.77
CA HIS A 17 -0.20 7.59 -13.24
C HIS A 17 0.31 6.57 -12.21
N ALA A 18 0.85 7.02 -11.07
CA ALA A 18 1.19 6.12 -9.98
C ALA A 18 -0.07 5.38 -9.48
N VAL A 19 0.03 4.08 -9.28
CA VAL A 19 -1.05 3.22 -8.74
C VAL A 19 -0.79 2.91 -7.27
N GLN A 20 0.49 2.78 -6.90
CA GLN A 20 0.96 2.61 -5.54
C GLN A 20 2.31 3.34 -5.37
N ALA A 21 2.54 3.90 -4.19
CA ALA A 21 3.81 4.51 -3.83
C ALA A 21 4.21 4.14 -2.40
N HIS A 22 5.47 3.74 -2.23
CA HIS A 22 6.08 3.45 -0.94
C HIS A 22 7.25 4.40 -0.73
N CYS A 23 7.21 5.17 0.35
CA CYS A 23 8.27 6.08 0.73
C CYS A 23 8.89 5.63 2.04
N TYR A 24 10.19 5.40 2.02
CA TYR A 24 10.98 4.99 3.16
C TYR A 24 11.73 6.22 3.68
N THR A 25 11.68 6.49 4.97
CA THR A 25 12.46 7.56 5.62
C THR A 25 13.20 6.99 6.82
N THR A 26 14.36 7.54 7.15
CA THR A 26 15.08 7.16 8.37
C THR A 26 14.64 7.95 9.61
N ARG A 27 13.80 8.97 9.42
CA ARG A 27 13.36 9.88 10.47
C ARG A 27 11.87 10.16 10.38
N TYR A 28 11.17 9.96 11.50
CA TYR A 28 9.74 10.27 11.64
C TYR A 28 9.44 11.75 11.34
N GLN A 29 10.34 12.66 11.74
CA GLN A 29 10.16 14.10 11.56
C GLN A 29 10.08 14.53 10.08
N ASN A 30 10.52 13.68 9.15
CA ASN A 30 10.42 13.96 7.72
C ASN A 30 9.01 13.71 7.16
N ILE A 31 8.16 12.94 7.84
CA ILE A 31 6.86 12.47 7.30
C ILE A 31 5.98 13.66 6.83
N PRO A 32 5.77 14.74 7.61
CA PRO A 32 4.94 15.86 7.15
C PRO A 32 5.50 16.50 5.87
N LYS A 33 6.83 16.74 5.83
CA LYS A 33 7.49 17.34 4.67
C LYS A 33 7.42 16.44 3.43
N ILE A 34 7.58 15.13 3.58
CA ILE A 34 7.44 14.15 2.50
C ILE A 34 6.03 14.20 1.92
N ARG A 35 5.02 14.17 2.80
CA ARG A 35 3.60 14.22 2.41
C ARG A 35 3.26 15.52 1.68
N ASP A 36 3.75 16.66 2.18
CA ASP A 36 3.55 17.96 1.53
C ASP A 36 4.18 18.00 0.14
N VAL A 37 5.42 17.51 0.00
CA VAL A 37 6.11 17.46 -1.30
C VAL A 37 5.39 16.53 -2.27
N TRP A 38 4.94 15.36 -1.82
CA TRP A 38 4.15 14.43 -2.63
C TRP A 38 2.85 15.07 -3.13
N ASN A 39 2.09 15.68 -2.23
CA ASN A 39 0.82 16.33 -2.57
C ASN A 39 1.02 17.50 -3.55
N LYS A 40 2.09 18.30 -3.38
CA LYS A 40 2.45 19.35 -4.33
C LYS A 40 2.78 18.76 -5.70
N MET A 41 3.56 17.68 -5.76
CA MET A 41 3.90 17.04 -7.04
C MET A 41 2.67 16.47 -7.75
N LEU A 42 1.70 15.91 -7.01
CA LEU A 42 0.43 15.47 -7.58
C LEU A 42 -0.38 16.64 -8.15
N LYS A 43 -0.51 17.74 -7.41
CA LYS A 43 -1.23 18.95 -7.88
C LYS A 43 -0.63 19.54 -9.15
N THR A 44 0.69 19.71 -9.20
CA THR A 44 1.37 20.25 -10.40
C THR A 44 1.20 19.34 -11.62
N SER A 45 1.08 18.02 -11.43
CA SER A 45 0.80 17.09 -12.54
C SER A 45 -0.64 17.14 -13.06
N VAL A 46 -1.57 17.69 -12.27
CA VAL A 46 -2.97 17.92 -12.63
C VAL A 46 -3.13 19.29 -13.30
N GLU A 47 -2.46 20.32 -12.78
CA GLU A 47 -2.48 21.70 -13.29
C GLU A 47 -1.86 21.85 -14.70
N GLU A 48 -0.97 20.94 -15.11
CA GLU A 48 -0.43 20.90 -16.50
C GLU A 48 -1.48 20.45 -17.55
N LYS A 49 -2.68 20.03 -17.12
CA LYS A 49 -3.85 19.79 -17.97
C LYS A 49 -5.02 20.63 -17.46
N ASP A 50 -5.17 21.85 -17.99
CA ASP A 50 -6.35 22.72 -17.84
C ASP A 50 -7.62 21.87 -17.76
N LEU A 51 -8.28 21.81 -16.60
CA LEU A 51 -9.71 21.55 -16.43
C LEU A 51 -10.07 21.64 -14.93
N LEU A 52 -10.99 22.56 -14.63
CA LEU A 52 -11.74 22.70 -13.37
C LEU A 52 -12.34 21.36 -12.91
N TRP A 53 -11.73 20.65 -11.97
CA TRP A 53 -12.33 19.42 -11.39
C TRP A 53 -12.50 19.53 -9.88
N ASP A 54 -13.78 19.67 -9.49
CA ASP A 54 -14.30 19.73 -8.12
C ASP A 54 -14.62 18.32 -7.58
N SER A 55 -13.85 17.31 -8.00
CA SER A 55 -13.96 15.95 -7.49
C SER A 55 -12.62 15.58 -6.91
N GLU A 56 -12.62 15.22 -5.62
CA GLU A 56 -11.49 14.58 -4.94
C GLU A 56 -10.85 13.56 -5.88
N ILE A 57 -9.78 13.94 -6.57
CA ILE A 57 -8.88 12.98 -7.18
C ILE A 57 -8.44 12.13 -6.00
N LYS A 58 -8.97 10.92 -5.89
CA LYS A 58 -8.61 9.96 -4.85
C LYS A 58 -7.11 9.74 -5.02
N LEU A 59 -6.35 10.49 -4.23
CA LEU A 59 -4.91 10.65 -4.39
C LEU A 59 -4.28 9.26 -4.32
N VAL A 60 -3.26 9.05 -5.14
CA VAL A 60 -2.50 7.79 -5.15
C VAL A 60 -2.08 7.46 -3.72
N PRO A 61 -2.40 6.26 -3.19
CA PRO A 61 -2.00 5.88 -1.86
C PRO A 61 -0.48 5.95 -1.72
N LEU A 62 0.01 6.90 -0.92
CA LEU A 62 1.40 6.99 -0.50
C LEU A 62 1.51 6.40 0.89
N LEU A 63 2.14 5.23 0.99
CA LEU A 63 2.58 4.69 2.27
C LEU A 63 3.92 5.29 2.63
N ILE A 64 4.02 5.97 3.76
CA ILE A 64 5.30 6.46 4.31
C ILE A 64 5.65 5.59 5.51
N VAL A 65 6.81 4.95 5.49
CA VAL A 65 7.31 4.09 6.57
C VAL A 65 8.66 4.59 7.10
N VAL A 66 8.92 4.36 8.38
CA VAL A 66 10.21 4.68 9.00
C VAL A 66 11.08 3.44 9.06
N VAL A 67 12.24 3.45 8.42
CA VAL A 67 13.21 2.33 8.40
C VAL A 67 14.47 2.70 9.19
N PRO A 68 15.21 1.70 9.72
CA PRO A 68 16.41 1.98 10.49
C PRO A 68 17.53 2.61 9.67
N ALA A 69 17.64 2.24 8.39
CA ALA A 69 18.67 2.75 7.49
C ALA A 69 18.19 2.65 6.03
N LEU A 70 18.82 3.44 5.17
CA LEU A 70 18.64 3.39 3.71
C LEU A 70 20.00 3.26 3.01
N PRO A 71 20.02 2.70 1.79
CA PRO A 71 21.24 2.61 0.99
C PRO A 71 21.94 3.97 0.89
N ARG A 72 23.27 3.95 0.99
CA ARG A 72 24.12 5.14 0.85
C ARG A 72 23.76 6.27 1.82
N ASN A 73 23.19 5.94 2.99
CA ASN A 73 22.75 6.92 3.99
C ASN A 73 21.74 7.95 3.46
N ALA A 74 20.91 7.54 2.50
CA ALA A 74 19.84 8.41 2.02
C ALA A 74 18.87 8.78 3.15
N ALA A 75 18.34 10.01 3.12
CA ALA A 75 17.32 10.43 4.08
C ALA A 75 15.94 9.87 3.74
N VAL A 76 15.68 9.68 2.43
CA VAL A 76 14.40 9.25 1.87
C VAL A 76 14.66 8.40 0.63
N GLU A 77 13.91 7.32 0.48
CA GLU A 77 13.84 6.50 -0.73
C GLU A 77 12.38 6.35 -1.15
N LEU A 78 12.09 6.42 -2.45
CA LEU A 78 10.74 6.41 -2.99
C LEU A 78 10.62 5.34 -4.07
N HIS A 79 9.73 4.38 -3.87
CA HIS A 79 9.34 3.38 -4.85
C HIS A 79 7.95 3.72 -5.38
N VAL A 80 7.81 3.77 -6.71
CA VAL A 80 6.55 4.07 -7.37
C VAL A 80 6.29 3.01 -8.43
N THR A 81 5.08 2.45 -8.40
CA THR A 81 4.55 1.65 -9.50
C THR A 81 3.51 2.47 -10.23
N ALA A 82 3.64 2.62 -11.54
CA ALA A 82 2.73 3.39 -12.37
C ALA A 82 2.14 2.54 -13.49
N ALA A 83 0.93 2.89 -13.92
CA ALA A 83 0.24 2.26 -15.04
C ALA A 83 0.03 3.26 -16.16
N LYS A 84 0.24 2.82 -17.41
CA LYS A 84 -0.13 3.61 -18.59
C LYS A 84 -1.62 3.44 -18.87
N ASP A 85 -2.40 4.30 -18.26
CA ASP A 85 -3.86 4.36 -18.38
C ASP A 85 -4.35 5.81 -18.26
N ASP A 86 -5.66 6.01 -18.18
CA ASP A 86 -6.27 7.30 -17.85
C ASP A 86 -6.55 7.35 -16.35
N PRO A 87 -5.77 8.09 -15.53
CA PRO A 87 -5.92 8.09 -14.07
C PRO A 87 -7.31 8.52 -13.59
N SER A 88 -8.02 9.34 -14.39
CA SER A 88 -9.36 9.84 -14.04
C SER A 88 -10.45 8.77 -14.14
N LYS A 89 -10.19 7.69 -14.88
CA LYS A 89 -11.15 6.59 -15.12
C LYS A 89 -10.88 5.36 -14.25
N ARG A 90 -9.99 5.47 -13.27
CA ARG A 90 -9.65 4.37 -12.36
C ARG A 90 -10.79 4.07 -11.41
N THR A 91 -10.93 2.79 -11.06
CA THR A 91 -11.87 2.37 -10.03
C THR A 91 -11.13 2.25 -8.70
N PHE A 92 -11.75 2.76 -7.64
CA PHE A 92 -11.21 2.71 -6.28
C PHE A 92 -12.24 2.11 -5.33
N HIS A 93 -11.83 1.07 -4.60
CA HIS A 93 -12.63 0.45 -3.55
C HIS A 93 -11.93 0.59 -2.21
N ARG A 94 -12.70 0.87 -1.16
CA ARG A 94 -12.22 0.90 0.22
C ARG A 94 -13.24 0.25 1.13
N ILE A 95 -12.79 -0.68 1.95
CA ILE A 95 -13.62 -1.39 2.92
C ILE A 95 -12.85 -1.46 4.23
N THR A 96 -13.49 -1.05 5.32
CA THR A 96 -12.99 -1.21 6.68
C THR A 96 -13.81 -2.30 7.36
N THR A 97 -13.15 -3.23 8.03
CA THR A 97 -13.78 -4.31 8.79
C THR A 97 -13.25 -4.26 10.22
N GLU A 98 -14.16 -4.23 11.19
CA GLU A 98 -13.80 -4.36 12.60
C GLU A 98 -13.40 -5.81 12.88
N VAL A 99 -12.33 -5.97 13.64
CA VAL A 99 -11.79 -7.25 14.09
C VAL A 99 -11.60 -7.21 15.59
N SER A 100 -11.40 -8.38 16.21
CA SER A 100 -11.26 -8.50 17.67
C SER A 100 -10.19 -7.58 18.29
N CYS A 101 -9.20 -7.17 17.50
CA CYS A 101 -8.07 -6.38 17.96
C CYS A 101 -8.07 -4.90 17.56
N GLY A 102 -9.02 -4.49 16.73
CA GLY A 102 -9.04 -3.15 16.12
C GLY A 102 -9.74 -3.20 14.78
N SER A 103 -9.11 -2.64 13.75
CA SER A 103 -9.74 -2.56 12.42
C SER A 103 -8.77 -2.93 11.31
N ILE A 104 -9.31 -3.54 10.26
CA ILE A 104 -8.60 -3.80 9.01
C ILE A 104 -9.19 -2.94 7.91
N GLU A 105 -8.39 -2.04 7.36
CA GLU A 105 -8.75 -1.28 6.17
C GLU A 105 -8.13 -1.91 4.93
N CYS A 106 -8.97 -2.23 3.95
CA CYS A 106 -8.57 -2.67 2.63
C CYS A 106 -8.83 -1.57 1.61
N GLN A 107 -7.85 -1.29 0.76
CA GLN A 107 -8.00 -0.39 -0.39
C GLN A 107 -7.57 -1.11 -1.67
N ALA A 108 -8.34 -0.97 -2.74
CA ALA A 108 -7.99 -1.50 -4.05
C ALA A 108 -8.11 -0.40 -5.10
N VAL A 109 -7.08 -0.29 -5.94
CA VAL A 109 -7.01 0.64 -7.08
C VAL A 109 -6.88 -0.19 -8.34
N MET A 110 -7.78 0.02 -9.30
CA MET A 110 -7.72 -0.66 -10.59
C MET A 110 -7.47 0.37 -11.70
N SER A 111 -6.52 0.05 -12.57
CA SER A 111 -6.24 0.85 -13.77
C SER A 111 -7.46 0.92 -14.69
N ALA A 112 -7.58 2.00 -15.46
CA ALA A 112 -8.72 2.20 -16.37
C ALA A 112 -8.80 1.13 -17.47
N ASN A 113 -7.68 0.55 -17.87
CA ASN A 113 -7.63 -0.55 -18.84
C ASN A 113 -7.84 -1.94 -18.21
N ARG A 114 -8.03 -2.00 -16.88
CA ARG A 114 -8.23 -3.23 -16.09
C ARG A 114 -7.17 -4.30 -16.26
N ARG A 115 -5.95 -3.93 -16.69
CA ARG A 115 -4.83 -4.88 -16.85
C ARG A 115 -3.94 -4.96 -15.62
N CYS A 116 -4.10 -4.00 -14.71
CA CYS A 116 -3.32 -3.95 -13.49
C CYS A 116 -4.02 -3.17 -12.38
N GLY A 117 -3.51 -3.30 -11.17
CA GLY A 117 -4.01 -2.60 -10.00
C GLY A 117 -3.09 -2.73 -8.80
N SER A 118 -3.49 -2.15 -7.69
CA SER A 118 -2.86 -2.35 -6.40
C SER A 118 -3.89 -2.66 -5.35
N LEU A 119 -3.48 -3.45 -4.35
CA LEU A 119 -4.28 -3.75 -3.19
C LEU A 119 -3.47 -3.45 -1.92
N SER A 120 -4.10 -2.82 -0.95
CA SER A 120 -3.51 -2.43 0.32
C SER A 120 -4.37 -2.97 1.45
N VAL A 121 -3.74 -3.51 2.49
CA VAL A 121 -4.41 -3.96 3.72
C VAL A 121 -3.65 -3.39 4.91
N ALA A 122 -4.30 -2.54 5.70
CA ALA A 122 -3.73 -1.94 6.90
C ALA A 122 -4.44 -2.49 8.13
N LEU A 123 -3.68 -2.98 9.11
CA LEU A 123 -4.18 -3.43 10.41
C LEU A 123 -3.83 -2.37 11.46
N ASP A 124 -4.87 -1.74 11.99
CA ASP A 124 -4.80 -0.86 13.14
C ASP A 124 -5.20 -1.63 14.40
N VAL A 125 -4.40 -1.52 15.46
CA VAL A 125 -4.64 -2.20 16.73
C VAL A 125 -4.83 -1.17 17.84
N GLN A 126 -5.91 -1.34 18.60
CA GLN A 126 -6.16 -0.52 19.77
C GLN A 126 -5.25 -0.99 20.92
N GLY A 127 -4.52 -0.05 21.53
CA GLY A 127 -3.34 -0.34 22.37
C GLY A 127 -3.56 -1.25 23.59
N GLU A 128 -4.80 -1.41 24.07
CA GLU A 128 -5.10 -2.29 25.22
C GLU A 128 -5.22 -3.77 24.83
N ASN A 129 -5.46 -4.09 23.55
CA ASN A 129 -5.78 -5.46 23.11
C ASN A 129 -4.54 -6.33 22.87
N LEU A 130 -3.33 -5.77 22.79
CA LEU A 130 -2.12 -6.47 22.33
C LEU A 130 -1.66 -7.68 23.18
N LYS A 131 -2.09 -7.79 24.44
CA LYS A 131 -1.56 -8.79 25.39
C LYS A 131 -2.32 -10.13 25.44
N ILE A 132 -3.53 -10.19 24.89
CA ILE A 132 -4.44 -11.37 25.00
C ILE A 132 -4.99 -11.78 23.62
N MET A 133 -4.27 -11.49 22.54
CA MET A 133 -4.75 -11.78 21.19
C MET A 133 -4.31 -13.14 20.69
N ASP A 134 -5.27 -13.91 20.17
CA ASP A 134 -4.97 -15.09 19.35
C ASP A 134 -4.43 -14.64 17.99
N VAL A 135 -3.10 -14.68 17.86
CA VAL A 135 -2.39 -14.30 16.63
C VAL A 135 -2.88 -15.09 15.43
N LYS A 136 -3.21 -16.37 15.61
CA LYS A 136 -3.65 -17.21 14.50
C LYS A 136 -4.96 -16.67 13.93
N CYS A 137 -5.92 -16.37 14.80
CA CYS A 137 -7.19 -15.74 14.42
C CYS A 137 -6.96 -14.42 13.66
N VAL A 138 -6.09 -13.55 14.18
CA VAL A 138 -5.80 -12.24 13.55
C VAL A 138 -5.13 -12.41 12.18
N THR A 139 -4.23 -13.38 12.06
CA THR A 139 -3.55 -13.68 10.78
C THR A 139 -4.56 -14.18 9.74
N GLU A 140 -5.49 -15.03 10.15
CA GLU A 140 -6.61 -15.51 9.31
C GLU A 140 -7.57 -14.37 8.93
N GLU A 141 -7.86 -13.44 9.85
CA GLU A 141 -8.64 -12.23 9.58
C GLU A 141 -7.96 -11.34 8.52
N VAL A 142 -6.64 -11.13 8.62
CA VAL A 142 -5.85 -10.39 7.62
C VAL A 142 -5.89 -11.09 6.25
N GLY A 143 -5.70 -12.41 6.21
CA GLY A 143 -5.80 -13.18 4.97
C GLY A 143 -7.20 -13.16 4.36
N THR A 144 -8.23 -13.23 5.19
CA THR A 144 -9.64 -13.11 4.78
C THR A 144 -9.92 -11.73 4.21
N ALA A 145 -9.44 -10.67 4.85
CA ALA A 145 -9.58 -9.30 4.39
C ALA A 145 -8.88 -9.09 3.03
N PHE A 146 -7.66 -9.60 2.88
CA PHE A 146 -6.91 -9.59 1.62
C PHE A 146 -7.69 -10.31 0.50
N THR A 147 -8.20 -11.52 0.77
CA THR A 147 -8.98 -12.31 -0.19
C THR A 147 -10.29 -11.61 -0.55
N LYS A 148 -10.98 -11.03 0.43
CA LYS A 148 -12.21 -10.26 0.20
C LYS A 148 -11.93 -9.05 -0.68
N ALA A 149 -10.83 -8.35 -0.46
CA ALA A 149 -10.40 -7.21 -1.27
C ALA A 149 -9.99 -7.63 -2.69
N LEU A 150 -9.38 -8.80 -2.88
CA LEU A 150 -9.13 -9.36 -4.22
C LEU A 150 -10.43 -9.62 -4.99
N LYS A 151 -11.50 -10.04 -4.33
CA LYS A 151 -12.81 -10.23 -4.98
C LYS A 151 -13.46 -8.93 -5.43
N MET A 152 -12.96 -7.77 -4.98
CA MET A 152 -13.44 -6.44 -5.41
C MET A 152 -12.77 -5.97 -6.71
N VAL A 153 -11.66 -6.60 -7.10
CA VAL A 153 -10.99 -6.28 -8.36
C VAL A 153 -11.45 -7.23 -9.46
N ASP A 154 -11.12 -6.91 -10.72
CA ASP A 154 -11.43 -7.78 -11.85
C ASP A 154 -10.82 -9.17 -11.66
N ALA A 155 -11.60 -10.23 -11.92
CA ALA A 155 -11.21 -11.61 -11.68
C ALA A 155 -10.01 -12.06 -12.53
N VAL A 156 -9.69 -11.32 -13.59
CA VAL A 156 -8.49 -11.56 -14.41
C VAL A 156 -7.19 -11.13 -13.72
N LEU A 157 -7.27 -10.26 -12.71
CA LEU A 157 -6.09 -9.74 -12.01
C LEU A 157 -5.65 -10.72 -10.92
N VAL A 158 -4.41 -11.19 -11.03
CA VAL A 158 -3.77 -12.03 -10.03
C VAL A 158 -2.76 -11.21 -9.22
N PRO A 159 -2.63 -11.49 -7.90
CA PRO A 159 -1.64 -10.81 -7.07
C PRO A 159 -0.24 -11.37 -7.37
N GLN A 160 0.70 -10.49 -7.67
CA GLN A 160 2.04 -10.85 -8.12
C GLN A 160 3.05 -10.78 -6.98
N CYS A 161 3.16 -9.60 -6.36
CA CYS A 161 4.11 -9.37 -5.27
C CYS A 161 3.45 -8.52 -4.18
N ALA A 162 3.58 -8.97 -2.94
CA ALA A 162 3.12 -8.30 -1.74
C ALA A 162 4.32 -7.87 -0.89
N ARG A 163 4.41 -6.58 -0.58
CA ARG A 163 5.29 -6.06 0.47
C ARG A 163 4.52 -5.95 1.76
N VAL A 164 5.05 -6.53 2.83
CA VAL A 164 4.42 -6.54 4.14
C VAL A 164 5.30 -5.77 5.10
N PHE A 165 4.87 -4.57 5.45
CA PHE A 165 5.51 -3.69 6.40
C PHE A 165 4.96 -3.97 7.79
N TYR A 166 5.84 -4.17 8.77
CA TYR A 166 5.42 -4.44 10.16
C TYR A 166 6.34 -3.76 11.16
N LYS A 167 5.75 -3.23 12.24
CA LYS A 167 6.51 -2.58 13.32
C LYS A 167 7.41 -3.62 14.01
N SER A 168 8.73 -3.47 13.90
CA SER A 168 9.69 -4.43 14.45
C SER A 168 9.71 -4.47 15.98
N SER A 169 9.24 -3.39 16.63
CA SER A 169 9.06 -3.31 18.08
C SER A 169 7.77 -3.97 18.57
N CYS A 170 6.87 -4.37 17.66
CA CYS A 170 5.59 -4.97 17.98
C CYS A 170 5.64 -6.49 17.82
N SER A 171 5.54 -7.23 18.92
CA SER A 171 5.54 -8.70 18.91
C SER A 171 4.39 -9.29 18.11
N LEU A 172 3.22 -8.63 18.09
CA LEU A 172 2.08 -9.05 17.30
C LEU A 172 2.40 -9.00 15.80
N GLY A 173 2.97 -7.90 15.31
CA GLY A 173 3.35 -7.76 13.90
C GLY A 173 4.30 -8.87 13.46
N HIS A 174 5.29 -9.21 14.30
CA HIS A 174 6.22 -10.31 14.02
C HIS A 174 5.53 -11.69 13.93
N GLN A 175 4.60 -11.97 14.84
CA GLN A 175 3.92 -13.26 14.85
C GLN A 175 2.91 -13.39 13.69
N ILE A 176 2.25 -12.28 13.29
CA ILE A 176 1.36 -12.28 12.11
C ILE A 176 2.15 -12.61 10.85
N VAL A 177 3.29 -11.95 10.61
CA VAL A 177 4.05 -12.16 9.37
C VAL A 177 4.62 -13.57 9.25
N GLN A 178 4.86 -14.27 10.36
CA GLN A 178 5.29 -15.67 10.35
C GLN A 178 4.21 -16.62 9.81
N GLY A 179 2.93 -16.36 10.09
CA GLY A 179 1.81 -17.18 9.60
C GLY A 179 1.23 -16.73 8.25
N LEU A 180 1.56 -15.51 7.80
CA LEU A 180 0.85 -14.86 6.70
C LEU A 180 1.09 -15.53 5.33
N GLU A 181 2.30 -16.03 5.07
CA GLU A 181 2.60 -16.74 3.82
C GLU A 181 1.76 -18.02 3.68
N ASP A 182 1.65 -18.78 4.76
CA ASP A 182 0.81 -19.98 4.81
C ASP A 182 -0.67 -19.62 4.65
N THR A 183 -1.12 -18.53 5.26
CA THR A 183 -2.48 -18.02 5.06
C THR A 183 -2.73 -17.68 3.60
N PHE A 184 -1.83 -17.01 2.89
CA PHE A 184 -2.02 -16.72 1.45
C PHE A 184 -2.00 -17.98 0.58
N ARG A 185 -1.19 -18.97 0.93
CA ARG A 185 -1.14 -20.26 0.24
C ARG A 185 -2.47 -21.01 0.37
N CYS A 186 -3.08 -20.98 1.55
CA CYS A 186 -4.34 -21.65 1.84
C CYS A 186 -5.56 -20.88 1.33
N SER A 187 -5.55 -19.54 1.40
CA SER A 187 -6.72 -18.70 1.08
C SER A 187 -6.81 -18.31 -0.41
N VAL A 188 -5.68 -18.25 -1.11
CA VAL A 188 -5.60 -17.81 -2.51
C VAL A 188 -5.06 -18.97 -3.37
N ALA A 189 -5.86 -20.04 -3.47
CA ALA A 189 -5.48 -21.28 -4.15
C ALA A 189 -4.98 -21.04 -5.59
N GLY A 190 -3.67 -21.23 -5.81
CA GLY A 190 -3.03 -21.13 -7.13
C GLY A 190 -2.63 -19.72 -7.58
N SER A 191 -2.83 -18.69 -6.75
CA SER A 191 -2.49 -17.30 -7.09
C SER A 191 -1.96 -16.54 -5.89
N SER A 192 -1.19 -17.20 -5.01
CA SER A 192 -0.56 -16.52 -3.87
C SER A 192 0.55 -15.59 -4.35
N PRO A 193 0.60 -14.32 -3.88
CA PRO A 193 1.68 -13.42 -4.26
C PRO A 193 3.01 -13.88 -3.67
N SER A 194 4.11 -13.49 -4.32
CA SER A 194 5.42 -13.51 -3.67
C SER A 194 5.44 -12.48 -2.54
N VAL A 195 5.88 -12.87 -1.34
CA VAL A 195 5.87 -12.01 -0.16
C VAL A 195 7.27 -11.48 0.15
N ALA A 196 7.36 -10.18 0.39
CA ALA A 196 8.57 -9.51 0.86
C ALA A 196 8.27 -8.84 2.21
N LEU A 197 8.88 -9.36 3.27
CA LEU A 197 8.73 -8.83 4.63
C LEU A 197 9.68 -7.65 4.84
N VAL A 198 9.14 -6.53 5.32
CA VAL A 198 9.86 -5.28 5.54
C VAL A 198 9.68 -4.84 6.99
N PRO A 199 10.63 -5.14 7.89
CA PRO A 199 10.60 -4.62 9.25
C PRO A 199 10.80 -3.11 9.23
N VAL A 200 9.93 -2.38 9.94
CA VAL A 200 9.97 -0.92 10.05
C VAL A 200 9.98 -0.49 11.51
N LEU A 201 10.58 0.67 11.77
CA LEU A 201 10.55 1.32 13.08
C LEU A 201 9.17 1.90 13.37
N ASP A 202 8.49 2.41 12.34
CA ASP A 202 7.17 3.02 12.48
C ASP A 202 6.33 2.89 11.19
N LEU A 203 5.02 2.85 11.40
CA LEU A 203 3.96 2.83 10.39
C LEU A 203 3.01 4.00 10.64
N PRO A 204 2.24 4.44 9.62
CA PRO A 204 1.25 5.49 9.80
C PRO A 204 0.27 5.19 10.92
N ASP A 205 -0.10 6.23 11.66
CA ASP A 205 -1.11 6.18 12.71
C ASP A 205 -0.81 5.09 13.75
N SER A 206 -1.83 4.32 14.13
CA SER A 206 -1.72 3.21 15.08
C SER A 206 -1.49 1.85 14.39
N GLN A 207 -1.16 1.85 13.09
CA GLN A 207 -0.97 0.61 12.33
C GLN A 207 0.17 -0.22 12.90
N VAL A 208 -0.04 -1.54 12.99
CA VAL A 208 0.99 -2.52 13.37
C VAL A 208 1.52 -3.29 12.17
N LEU A 209 0.70 -3.38 11.12
CA LEU A 209 1.00 -4.07 9.87
C LEU A 209 0.33 -3.34 8.70
N HIS A 210 1.06 -3.25 7.59
CA HIS A 210 0.53 -2.77 6.32
C HIS A 210 1.03 -3.68 5.20
N LEU A 211 0.12 -4.22 4.40
CA LEU A 211 0.43 -4.99 3.20
C LEU A 211 0.11 -4.15 1.98
N SER A 212 1.00 -4.14 1.00
CA SER A 212 0.76 -3.55 -0.31
C SER A 212 1.13 -4.52 -1.41
N CYS A 213 0.21 -4.78 -2.33
CA CYS A 213 0.30 -5.82 -3.34
C CYS A 213 0.08 -5.26 -4.75
N TRP A 214 0.93 -5.65 -5.68
CA TRP A 214 0.74 -5.41 -7.12
C TRP A 214 -0.14 -6.49 -7.74
N LEU A 215 -1.09 -6.07 -8.57
CA LEU A 215 -1.99 -6.95 -9.31
C LEU A 215 -1.77 -6.75 -10.81
N SER A 216 -1.72 -7.85 -11.57
CA SER A 216 -1.70 -7.82 -13.03
C SER A 216 -2.42 -9.01 -13.63
N VAL A 217 -2.78 -8.91 -14.91
CA VAL A 217 -3.11 -10.08 -15.73
C VAL A 217 -1.92 -11.04 -15.85
#